data_AF-A0A258LJU9-F1
#
_entry.id   AF-A0A258LJU9-F1
#
_cell.length_a   1.000
_cell.length_b   1.000
_cell.length_c   1.000
_cell.angle_alpha   90.00
_cell.angle_beta   90.00
_cell.angle_gamma   90.00
#
_symmetry.space_group_name_H-M   'P 1'
#
loop_
_entity.id
_entity.type
_entity.pdbx_description
1 polymer ?
#
loop_
_entity_poly.entity_id
_entity_poly.type
_entity_poly.pdbx_seq_one_letter_code
_entity_poly.pdbx_strand_id
1 'polypeptide(L)'
;GAILWANLHLLFWLSLIPFVTAWMGENHFGKWPVILYGIILIMNAIAYFILAKTLVSHHGKDSLIAKALGQDWKGKLSLIIYATAIGASFIHSGIGMFLYLVVAVIWLIPDTRIEKLLISESQKEDKHT
;
A
#
# COMPACT_ATOMS: atom_id res chain seq x y z
N GLY A 1 -13.53 12.24 -15.04
CA GLY A 1 -13.34 10.95 -15.74
C GLY A 1 -12.18 10.13 -15.17
N ALA A 2 -10.95 10.63 -15.25
CA ALA A 2 -9.74 9.85 -14.91
C ALA A 2 -9.68 9.33 -13.47
N ILE A 3 -10.13 10.10 -12.47
CA ILE A 3 -10.15 9.66 -11.06
C ILE A 3 -11.04 8.44 -10.86
N LEU A 4 -12.23 8.43 -11.48
CA LEU A 4 -13.18 7.32 -11.38
C LEU A 4 -12.58 6.03 -11.97
N TRP A 5 -11.89 6.14 -13.11
CA TRP A 5 -11.19 5.02 -13.75
C TRP A 5 -10.05 4.49 -12.89
N ALA A 6 -9.23 5.37 -12.31
CA ALA A 6 -8.16 4.97 -11.41
C ALA A 6 -8.71 4.27 -10.14
N ASN A 7 -9.83 4.76 -9.61
CA ASN A 7 -10.49 4.15 -8.46
C ASN A 7 -11.06 2.77 -8.81
N LEU A 8 -11.71 2.61 -9.97
CA LEU A 8 -12.22 1.31 -10.42
C LEU A 8 -11.08 0.30 -10.61
N HIS A 9 -9.95 0.74 -11.17
CA HIS A 9 -8.76 -0.10 -11.31
C HIS A 9 -8.23 -0.57 -9.95
N LEU A 10 -8.19 0.31 -8.94
CA LEU A 10 -7.82 -0.05 -7.57
C LEU A 10 -8.81 -1.05 -6.95
N LEU A 11 -10.11 -0.77 -7.04
CA LEU A 11 -11.15 -1.64 -6.50
C LEU A 11 -11.14 -3.03 -7.13
N PHE A 12 -10.83 -3.12 -8.42
CA PHE A 12 -10.64 -4.39 -9.12
C PHE A 12 -9.56 -5.23 -8.42
N TRP A 13 -8.36 -4.68 -8.22
CA TRP A 13 -7.27 -5.42 -7.58
C TRP A 13 -7.53 -5.72 -6.10
N LEU A 14 -8.21 -4.84 -5.37
CA LEU A 14 -8.60 -5.09 -3.99
C LEU A 14 -9.59 -6.26 -3.88
N SER A 15 -10.53 -6.37 -4.82
CA SER A 15 -11.53 -7.43 -4.81
C SER A 15 -10.94 -8.83 -5.06
N LEU A 16 -9.76 -8.92 -5.67
CA LEU A 16 -9.04 -10.19 -5.89
C LEU A 16 -8.30 -10.71 -4.64
N ILE A 17 -8.06 -9.86 -3.64
CA ILE A 17 -7.39 -10.24 -2.39
C ILE A 17 -8.13 -11.39 -1.68
N PRO A 18 -9.43 -11.30 -1.34
CA PRO A 18 -10.13 -12.38 -0.64
C PRO A 18 -10.16 -13.69 -1.44
N PHE A 19 -10.28 -13.60 -2.78
CA PHE A 19 -10.25 -14.78 -3.65
C PHE A 19 -8.91 -15.52 -3.56
N VAL A 20 -7.79 -14.81 -3.73
CA VAL A 20 -6.47 -15.45 -3.69
C VAL A 20 -6.07 -15.85 -2.27
N THR A 21 -6.54 -15.12 -1.25
CA THR A 21 -6.35 -15.50 0.16
C THR A 21 -7.05 -16.82 0.48
N ALA A 22 -8.31 -17.00 0.05
CA ALA A 22 -9.03 -18.26 0.21
C ALA A 22 -8.34 -19.41 -0.55
N TRP A 23 -7.97 -19.18 -1.81
CA TRP A 23 -7.27 -20.15 -2.64
C TRP A 23 -5.93 -20.59 -2.04
N MET A 24 -5.21 -19.66 -1.42
CA MET A 24 -3.96 -19.91 -0.71
C MET A 24 -4.16 -20.80 0.53
N GLY A 25 -5.24 -20.58 1.28
CA GLY A 25 -5.60 -21.42 2.44
C GLY A 25 -5.94 -22.86 2.06
N GLU A 26 -6.72 -23.04 0.98
CA GLU A 26 -7.10 -24.38 0.48
C GLU A 26 -5.91 -25.16 -0.07
N ASN A 27 -4.94 -24.49 -0.69
CA ASN A 27 -3.77 -25.11 -1.32
C ASN A 27 -2.56 -25.23 -0.37
N HIS A 28 -2.76 -25.16 0.96
CA HIS A 28 -1.70 -25.26 1.97
C HIS A 28 -0.51 -24.33 1.69
N PHE A 29 -0.79 -23.09 1.27
CA PHE A 29 0.25 -22.11 0.92
C PHE A 29 1.16 -22.56 -0.24
N GLY A 30 0.59 -23.29 -1.20
CA GLY A 30 1.27 -23.70 -2.43
C GLY A 30 1.92 -22.52 -3.17
N LYS A 31 2.97 -22.83 -3.94
CA LYS A 31 3.83 -21.85 -4.64
C LYS A 31 3.04 -20.88 -5.53
N TRP A 32 2.07 -21.40 -6.31
CA TRP A 32 1.29 -20.59 -7.26
C TRP A 32 0.36 -19.57 -6.59
N PRO A 33 -0.45 -19.94 -5.56
CA PRO A 33 -1.22 -18.97 -4.78
C PRO A 33 -0.40 -17.85 -4.17
N VAL A 34 0.79 -18.16 -3.63
CA VAL A 34 1.65 -17.15 -2.98
C VAL A 34 2.26 -16.17 -4.00
N ILE A 35 2.67 -16.66 -5.18
CA ILE A 35 3.13 -15.80 -6.27
C ILE A 35 1.99 -14.89 -6.75
N LEU A 36 0.79 -15.44 -6.98
CA LEU A 36 -0.36 -14.67 -7.45
C LEU A 36 -0.77 -13.60 -6.44
N TYR A 37 -0.72 -13.93 -5.14
CA TYR A 37 -0.99 -12.99 -4.07
C TYR A 37 -0.03 -11.80 -4.09
N GLY A 38 1.27 -12.06 -4.26
CA GLY A 38 2.28 -11.02 -4.44
C GLY A 38 2.02 -10.12 -5.63
N ILE A 39 1.68 -10.71 -6.78
CA ILE A 39 1.36 -9.95 -8.00
C ILE A 39 0.17 -9.02 -7.75
N ILE A 40 -0.89 -9.51 -7.09
CA ILE A 40 -2.07 -8.70 -6.74
C ILE A 40 -1.68 -7.56 -5.80
N LEU A 41 -0.83 -7.79 -4.81
CA LEU A 41 -0.36 -6.73 -3.90
C LEU A 41 0.45 -5.65 -4.63
N ILE A 42 1.33 -6.05 -5.55
CA ILE A 42 2.08 -5.09 -6.39
C ILE A 42 1.11 -4.29 -7.25
N MET A 43 0.14 -4.95 -7.89
CA MET A 43 -0.84 -4.27 -8.73
C MET A 43 -1.74 -3.32 -7.92
N ASN A 44 -2.10 -3.69 -6.68
CA ASN A 44 -2.78 -2.78 -5.75
C ASN A 44 -1.95 -1.53 -5.46
N ALA A 45 -0.65 -1.69 -5.18
CA ALA A 45 0.25 -0.57 -4.93
C ALA A 45 0.38 0.35 -6.16
N ILE A 46 0.50 -0.22 -7.36
CA ILE A 46 0.55 0.54 -8.62
C ILE A 46 -0.78 1.27 -8.86
N ALA A 47 -1.91 0.59 -8.68
CA ALA A 47 -3.24 1.19 -8.86
C ALA A 47 -3.47 2.34 -7.88
N TYR A 48 -3.07 2.17 -6.61
CA TYR A 48 -3.10 3.23 -5.61
C TYR A 48 -2.23 4.41 -6.03
N PHE A 49 -1.00 4.16 -6.51
CA PHE A 49 -0.12 5.23 -6.98
C PHE A 49 -0.72 6.01 -8.16
N ILE A 50 -1.37 5.33 -9.09
CA ILE A 50 -2.07 5.99 -10.22
C ILE A 50 -3.23 6.84 -9.71
N LEU A 51 -4.06 6.31 -8.79
CA LEU A 51 -5.16 7.05 -8.17
C LEU A 51 -4.65 8.29 -7.43
N ALA A 52 -3.65 8.10 -6.57
CA ALA A 52 -2.94 9.14 -5.83
C ALA A 52 -2.43 10.26 -6.75
N LYS A 53 -1.71 9.90 -7.81
CA LYS A 53 -1.18 10.86 -8.80
C LYS A 53 -2.31 11.61 -9.52
N THR A 54 -3.38 10.92 -9.88
CA THR A 54 -4.54 11.53 -10.54
C THR A 54 -5.26 12.50 -9.61
N LEU A 55 -5.37 12.17 -8.33
CA LEU A 55 -6.00 13.00 -7.31
C LEU A 55 -5.21 14.29 -7.06
N VAL A 56 -3.89 14.19 -6.93
CA VAL A 56 -2.96 15.32 -6.77
C VAL A 56 -2.96 16.22 -8.02
N SER A 57 -3.00 15.62 -9.21
CA SER A 57 -3.07 16.38 -10.47
C SER A 57 -4.37 17.17 -10.60
N HIS A 58 -5.46 16.73 -9.96
CA HIS A 58 -6.76 17.37 -10.05
C HIS A 58 -7.00 18.42 -8.94
N HIS A 59 -6.46 18.22 -7.73
CA HIS A 59 -6.63 19.13 -6.59
C HIS A 59 -5.51 20.18 -6.45
N GLY A 60 -4.49 20.15 -7.32
CA GLY A 60 -3.36 21.08 -7.30
C GLY A 60 -2.23 20.64 -6.36
N LYS A 61 -0.98 20.92 -6.78
CA LYS A 61 0.26 20.47 -6.11
C LYS A 61 0.46 21.04 -4.70
N ASP A 62 -0.28 22.09 -4.31
CA ASP A 62 -0.22 22.73 -3.00
C ASP A 62 -1.24 22.21 -1.98
N SER A 63 -2.08 21.25 -2.35
CA SER A 63 -3.00 20.60 -1.42
C SER A 63 -2.25 19.76 -0.38
N LEU A 64 -2.70 19.77 0.88
CA LEU A 64 -2.24 18.91 1.98
C LEU A 64 -2.06 17.44 1.57
N ILE A 65 -2.90 16.96 0.65
CA ILE A 65 -2.87 15.60 0.10
C ILE A 65 -1.57 15.34 -0.66
N ALA A 66 -1.06 16.31 -1.44
CA ALA A 66 0.18 16.17 -2.19
C ALA A 66 1.42 16.12 -1.27
N LYS A 67 1.40 16.87 -0.15
CA LYS A 67 2.43 16.81 0.89
C LYS A 67 2.37 15.51 1.70
N ALA A 68 1.17 15.03 2.02
CA ALA A 68 0.95 13.76 2.72
C ALA A 68 1.34 12.54 1.87
N LEU A 69 1.01 12.53 0.57
CA LEU A 69 1.42 11.47 -0.38
C LEU A 69 2.88 11.60 -0.85
N GLY A 70 3.44 12.81 -0.89
CA GLY A 70 4.81 13.03 -1.39
C GLY A 70 5.89 12.34 -0.54
N GLN A 71 5.57 11.99 0.70
CA GLN A 71 6.47 11.32 1.64
C GLN A 71 6.09 9.86 1.88
N ASP A 72 5.55 9.18 0.86
CA ASP A 72 5.13 7.78 0.94
C ASP A 72 6.32 6.79 0.84
N TRP A 73 7.32 7.01 1.71
CA TRP A 73 8.51 6.16 1.82
C TRP A 73 8.13 4.73 2.22
N LYS A 74 7.08 4.59 3.04
CA LYS A 74 6.48 3.30 3.42
C LYS A 74 5.91 2.58 2.20
N GLY A 75 5.15 3.24 1.33
CA GLY A 75 4.65 2.65 0.09
C GLY A 75 5.75 2.13 -0.84
N LYS A 76 6.82 2.93 -1.05
CA LYS A 76 7.97 2.51 -1.86
C LYS A 76 8.75 1.35 -1.25
N LEU A 77 8.98 1.37 0.06
CA LEU A 77 9.65 0.29 0.77
C LEU A 77 8.82 -1.00 0.70
N SER A 78 7.50 -0.89 0.87
CA SER A 78 6.55 -2.00 0.74
C SER A 78 6.61 -2.61 -0.66
N LEU A 79 6.65 -1.79 -1.71
CA LEU A 79 6.74 -2.25 -3.10
C LEU A 79 8.03 -3.05 -3.35
N ILE A 80 9.16 -2.57 -2.83
CA ILE A 80 10.44 -3.27 -2.94
C ILE A 80 10.38 -4.61 -2.18
N ILE A 81 9.81 -4.61 -0.97
CA ILE A 81 9.64 -5.84 -0.18
C ILE A 81 8.68 -6.83 -0.87
N TYR A 82 7.61 -6.35 -1.52
CA TYR A 82 6.73 -7.21 -2.31
C TYR A 82 7.44 -7.81 -3.53
N ALA A 83 8.25 -7.02 -4.25
CA ALA A 83 9.04 -7.52 -5.36
C ALA A 83 10.06 -8.59 -4.93
N THR A 84 10.75 -8.39 -3.81
CA THR A 84 11.69 -9.38 -3.26
C THR A 84 10.97 -10.60 -2.69
N ALA A 85 9.78 -10.43 -2.08
CA ALA A 85 8.95 -11.52 -1.60
C ALA A 85 8.46 -12.43 -2.74
N ILE A 86 8.08 -11.87 -3.90
CA ILE A 86 7.75 -12.65 -5.10
C ILE A 86 8.97 -13.45 -5.57
N GLY A 87 10.14 -12.81 -5.66
CA GLY A 87 11.38 -13.50 -6.03
C GLY A 87 11.74 -14.63 -5.06
N ALA A 88 11.59 -14.40 -3.76
CA ALA A 88 11.83 -15.40 -2.72
C ALA A 88 10.80 -16.54 -2.74
N SER A 89 9.54 -16.25 -3.12
CA SER A 89 8.47 -17.25 -3.27
C SER A 89 8.77 -18.28 -4.36
N PHE A 90 9.60 -17.94 -5.35
CA PHE A 90 10.04 -18.92 -6.37
C PHE A 90 10.90 -20.04 -5.78
N ILE A 91 11.65 -19.75 -4.71
CA ILE A 91 12.53 -20.70 -4.02
C ILE A 91 11.76 -21.40 -2.90
N HIS A 92 11.09 -20.64 -2.03
CA HIS A 92 10.34 -21.17 -0.90
C HIS A 92 9.11 -20.32 -0.60
N SER A 93 7.92 -20.90 -0.81
CA SER A 93 6.62 -20.24 -0.62
C SER A 93 6.47 -19.60 0.76
N GLY A 94 6.99 -20.26 1.80
CA GLY A 94 6.95 -19.75 3.18
C GLY A 94 7.75 -18.46 3.41
N ILE A 95 8.82 -18.20 2.65
CA ILE A 95 9.62 -16.98 2.82
C ILE A 95 8.86 -15.77 2.28
N GLY A 96 8.19 -15.93 1.14
CA GLY A 96 7.33 -14.89 0.58
C GLY A 96 6.19 -14.51 1.52
N MET A 97 5.52 -15.52 2.08
CA MET A 97 4.48 -15.32 3.09
C MET A 97 5.00 -14.57 4.32
N PHE A 98 6.14 -14.97 4.86
CA PHE A 98 6.74 -14.29 6.00
C PHE A 98 7.05 -12.82 5.69
N LEU A 99 7.59 -12.53 4.50
CA LEU A 99 7.85 -11.16 4.07
C LEU A 99 6.57 -10.33 3.92
N TYR A 100 5.48 -10.90 3.40
CA TYR A 100 4.18 -10.21 3.38
C TYR A 100 3.66 -9.91 4.79
N LEU A 101 3.84 -10.84 5.72
CA LEU A 101 3.45 -10.67 7.11
C LEU A 101 4.27 -9.56 7.78
N VAL A 102 5.58 -9.48 7.50
CA VAL A 102 6.45 -8.39 7.96
C VAL A 102 5.97 -7.04 7.42
N VAL A 103 5.58 -6.93 6.14
CA VAL A 103 5.04 -5.67 5.60
C VAL A 103 3.72 -5.28 6.26
N ALA A 104 2.83 -6.26 6.50
CA ALA A 104 1.58 -6.00 7.20
C ALA A 104 1.82 -5.48 8.63
N VAL A 105 2.81 -6.05 9.34
CA VAL A 105 3.22 -5.57 10.68
C VAL A 105 3.83 -4.17 10.61
N ILE A 106 4.66 -3.87 9.61
CA ILE A 106 5.21 -2.51 9.39
C ILE A 106 4.08 -1.50 9.19
N TRP A 107 3.00 -1.88 8.49
CA TRP A 107 1.80 -1.06 8.30
C TRP A 107 0.97 -0.91 9.56
N LEU A 108 0.98 -1.89 10.45
CA LEU A 108 0.26 -1.87 11.72
C LEU A 108 0.87 -0.86 12.70
N ILE A 109 2.15 -0.49 12.54
CA ILE A 109 2.80 0.57 13.32
C ILE A 109 2.37 1.93 12.75
N PRO A 110 1.48 2.68 13.45
CA PRO A 110 1.01 3.98 12.97
C PRO A 110 2.20 4.93 12.81
N ASP A 111 2.20 5.70 11.72
CA ASP A 111 3.27 6.64 11.41
C ASP A 111 3.27 7.79 12.43
N THR A 112 4.12 7.71 13.45
CA THR A 112 4.30 8.72 14.52
C THR A 112 4.69 10.10 13.99
N ARG A 113 5.01 10.25 12.69
CA ARG A 113 5.18 11.57 12.05
C ARG A 113 3.88 12.34 11.87
N ILE A 114 2.77 11.66 11.59
CA ILE A 114 1.45 12.32 11.44
C ILE A 114 1.05 12.92 12.78
N GLU A 115 1.30 12.19 13.86
CA GLU A 115 1.08 12.63 15.24
C GLU A 115 1.89 13.90 15.57
N LYS A 116 3.18 13.94 15.19
CA LYS A 116 4.02 15.14 15.38
C LYS A 116 3.55 16.35 14.58
N LEU A 117 3.01 16.14 13.37
CA LEU A 117 2.48 17.22 12.54
C LEU A 117 1.19 17.79 13.14
N LEU A 118 0.26 16.94 13.58
CA LEU A 118 -0.98 17.33 14.25
C LEU A 118 -0.72 18.08 15.56
N ILE A 119 0.25 17.61 16.36
CA ILE A 119 0.66 18.30 17.59
C ILE A 119 1.27 19.68 17.27
N SER A 120 2.04 19.80 16.18
CA SER A 120 2.64 21.09 15.80
C SER A 120 1.64 22.13 15.28
N GLU A 121 0.55 21.70 14.64
CA GLU A 121 -0.54 22.60 14.22
C GLU A 121 -1.40 23.02 15.41
N SER A 122 -1.79 22.09 16.28
CA SER A 122 -2.49 22.41 17.54
C SER A 122 -1.71 23.44 18.38
N GLN A 123 -0.39 23.29 18.50
CA GLN A 123 0.44 24.25 19.24
C GLN A 123 0.58 25.62 18.56
N LYS A 124 0.35 25.74 17.25
CA LYS A 124 0.32 27.02 16.53
C LYS A 124 -1.00 27.75 16.72
N GLU A 125 -2.10 27.00 16.81
CA GLU A 125 -3.44 27.54 17.00
C GLU A 125 -3.61 28.11 18.42
N ASP A 126 -3.12 27.40 19.45
CA ASP A 126 -3.12 27.85 20.85
C ASP A 126 -2.22 29.07 21.12
N LYS A 127 -1.23 29.34 20.25
CA LYS A 127 -0.31 30.48 20.40
C LYS A 127 -0.86 31.78 19.83
N HIS A 128 -2.00 31.72 19.13
CA HIS A 128 -2.58 32.83 18.39
C HIS A 128 -3.94 33.30 18.95
N THR A 129 -4.50 32.59 19.93
CA THR A 129 -5.57 33.00 20.86
C THR A 129 -5.00 33.56 22.16
#